data_AF-A0AAU5BNW5-F1
#
_entry.id   AF-A0AAU5BNW5-F1
#
_cell.length_a   1.000
_cell.length_b   1.000
_cell.length_c   1.000
_cell.angle_alpha   90.00
_cell.angle_beta   90.00
_cell.angle_gamma   90.00
#
_symmetry.space_group_name_H-M   'P 1'
#
loop_
_entity.id
_entity.type
_entity.pdbx_description
1 polymer ?
#
loop_
_entity_poly.entity_id
_entity_poly.type
_entity_poly.pdbx_seq_one_letter_code
_entity_poly.pdbx_strand_id
1 'polypeptide(L)'
;MRSYTGVLIGNLILAAFAGLAGPVFLVVAYVAWVEGAEWFWVAGASGIGAVGTAMIPFTAVRSARQEFPRITRRNRAGDAGPAYGDDTSVVWAPRSPQGAPGARLVRADVLAASFVRYSPEGGATFTTYGGDHDPAEFKATVGLRLSVHDGEDPGRGSGGREVTEEVQVPSLCLSAVTAGRLAVLVDPPEAPTPGRVTVHWPRSLLLAGTRTCRVIDLDGHMTDVTRHARRQLEQMRISRSVGGVVMDGDLIDLRLLDPDTAARYAAVARDVTEERAPVAEPGEEARRLAEFLPGDEGAFGSVPRRWSRRGGHLVLARFLALRGRTTFQDHGPVLDTLLRVRPADGSRAYDVTRRLTVPMNYLSVLHHTRDVVLRVSPNGRSQVVDWARTNLLAGVTTARVVAPDGRVIPLPRRSEALWPLMNLLVAHGVSNPTPVLDLRKPRMQAVSGAVMVTIRDAGVRVDEARL
;
A
#
# COMPACT_ATOMS: atom_id res chain seq x y z
N MET A 1 -18.10 7.84 -1.61
CA MET A 1 -17.19 8.17 -0.49
C MET A 1 -17.78 9.33 0.32
N ARG A 2 -18.15 9.11 1.59
CA ARG A 2 -18.56 10.21 2.48
C ARG A 2 -17.32 11.03 2.81
N SER A 3 -17.40 12.36 2.72
CA SER A 3 -16.30 13.23 3.12
C SER A 3 -16.25 13.32 4.65
N TYR A 4 -15.07 13.50 5.24
CA TYR A 4 -14.92 13.78 6.68
C TYR A 4 -15.85 14.91 7.14
N THR A 5 -16.02 15.93 6.29
CA THR A 5 -16.94 17.04 6.54
C THR A 5 -18.39 16.56 6.61
N GLY A 6 -18.83 15.68 5.72
CA GLY A 6 -20.18 15.11 5.75
C GLY A 6 -20.43 14.25 6.99
N VAL A 7 -19.44 13.46 7.42
CA VAL A 7 -19.54 12.64 8.64
C VAL A 7 -19.47 13.48 9.90
N LEU A 8 -18.58 14.47 9.96
CA LEU A 8 -18.53 15.41 11.08
C LEU A 8 -19.83 16.19 11.21
N ILE A 9 -20.42 16.66 10.10
CA ILE A 9 -21.73 17.34 10.11
C ILE A 9 -22.81 16.38 10.60
N GLY A 10 -22.86 15.16 10.08
CA GLY A 10 -23.82 14.14 10.53
C GLY A 10 -23.69 13.84 12.03
N ASN A 11 -22.47 13.64 12.52
CA ASN A 11 -22.19 13.35 13.93
C ASN A 11 -22.43 14.56 14.82
N LEU A 12 -22.27 15.78 14.30
CA LEU A 12 -22.57 17.01 15.03
C LEU A 12 -24.08 17.23 15.14
N ILE A 13 -24.85 16.92 14.10
CA ILE A 13 -26.32 16.89 14.15
C ILE A 13 -26.79 15.84 15.16
N LEU A 14 -26.27 14.61 15.08
CA LEU A 14 -26.63 13.53 15.99
C LEU A 14 -26.28 13.85 17.45
N ALA A 15 -25.06 14.37 17.69
CA ALA A 15 -24.62 14.79 19.02
C ALA A 15 -25.43 15.98 19.56
N ALA A 16 -25.86 16.91 18.68
CA ALA A 16 -26.72 18.02 19.08
C ALA A 16 -28.11 17.54 19.49
N PHE A 17 -28.69 16.55 18.80
CA PHE A 17 -29.95 15.93 19.21
C PHE A 17 -29.81 15.16 20.53
N ALA A 18 -28.74 14.37 20.70
CA ALA A 18 -28.51 13.61 21.92
C ALA A 18 -28.13 14.50 23.13
N GLY A 19 -27.48 15.64 22.88
CA GLY A 19 -27.01 16.59 23.89
C GLY A 19 -27.93 17.80 24.12
N LEU A 20 -29.14 17.80 23.55
CA LEU A 20 -30.07 18.93 23.54
C LEU A 20 -30.45 19.42 24.95
N ALA A 21 -30.37 18.54 25.95
CA ALA A 21 -30.57 18.88 27.35
C ALA A 21 -29.61 20.00 27.82
N GLY A 22 -28.35 20.03 27.36
CA GLY A 22 -27.38 21.04 27.75
C GLY A 22 -27.82 22.47 27.41
N PRO A 23 -28.12 22.78 26.13
CA PRO A 23 -28.67 24.06 25.73
C PRO A 23 -29.99 24.41 26.44
N VAL A 24 -30.86 23.42 26.69
CA VAL A 24 -32.11 23.64 27.44
C VAL A 24 -31.83 24.05 28.89
N PHE A 25 -30.88 23.40 29.58
CA PHE A 25 -30.48 23.80 30.92
C PHE A 25 -29.86 25.21 30.97
N LEU A 26 -29.15 25.65 29.93
CA LEU A 26 -28.67 27.03 29.82
C LEU A 26 -29.83 28.03 29.68
N VAL A 27 -30.86 27.70 28.89
CA VAL A 27 -32.05 28.55 28.74
C VAL A 27 -32.85 28.59 30.03
N VAL A 28 -33.05 27.45 30.70
CA VAL A 28 -33.74 27.37 32.00
C VAL A 28 -32.96 28.16 33.06
N ALA A 29 -31.64 28.06 33.09
CA ALA A 29 -30.81 28.84 34.01
C ALA A 29 -30.91 30.34 33.75
N TYR A 30 -30.97 30.76 32.48
CA TYR A 30 -31.17 32.16 32.11
C TYR A 30 -32.55 32.67 32.55
N VAL A 31 -33.62 31.91 32.32
CA VAL A 31 -34.97 32.27 32.77
C VAL A 31 -35.04 32.34 34.29
N ALA A 32 -34.50 31.34 34.99
CA ALA A 32 -34.45 31.30 36.45
C ALA A 32 -33.65 32.47 37.05
N TRP A 33 -32.57 32.89 36.39
CA TRP A 33 -31.82 34.10 36.78
C TRP A 33 -32.66 35.36 36.66
N VAL A 34 -33.39 35.51 35.55
CA VAL A 34 -34.24 36.68 35.29
C VAL A 34 -35.43 36.74 36.26
N GLU A 35 -35.96 35.59 36.66
CA GLU A 35 -37.06 35.46 37.63
C GLU A 35 -36.60 35.54 39.10
N GLY A 36 -35.31 35.70 39.37
CA GLY A 36 -34.77 35.89 40.72
C GLY A 36 -34.66 34.62 41.55
N ALA A 37 -34.51 33.45 40.91
CA ALA A 37 -34.28 32.19 41.60
C ALA A 37 -32.98 32.19 42.43
N GLU A 38 -32.91 31.32 43.43
CA GLU A 38 -31.74 31.23 44.31
C GLU A 38 -30.48 30.88 43.49
N TRP A 39 -29.37 31.58 43.81
CA TRP A 39 -28.16 31.57 43.00
C TRP A 39 -27.58 30.17 42.76
N PHE A 40 -27.74 29.24 43.71
CA PHE A 40 -27.18 27.90 43.60
C PHE A 40 -27.92 27.04 42.56
N TRP A 41 -29.23 27.23 42.38
CA TRP A 41 -30.00 26.59 41.32
C TRP A 41 -29.57 27.09 39.95
N VAL A 42 -29.37 28.41 39.81
CA VAL A 42 -28.89 29.00 38.57
C VAL A 42 -27.46 28.55 38.25
N ALA A 43 -26.57 28.53 39.23
CA ALA A 43 -25.19 28.09 39.05
C ALA A 43 -25.12 26.59 38.67
N GLY A 44 -25.93 25.74 39.31
CA GLY A 44 -26.01 24.32 38.99
C GLY A 44 -26.53 24.05 37.58
N ALA A 45 -27.65 24.68 37.20
CA ALA A 45 -28.23 24.55 35.87
C ALA A 45 -27.31 25.13 34.78
N SER A 46 -26.66 26.27 35.03
CA SER A 46 -25.68 26.88 34.12
C SER A 46 -24.46 25.99 33.93
N GLY A 47 -23.93 25.40 35.00
CA GLY A 47 -22.78 24.50 34.96
C GLY A 47 -23.08 23.22 34.15
N ILE A 48 -24.21 22.56 34.45
CA ILE A 48 -24.66 21.37 33.71
C ILE A 48 -24.92 21.72 32.25
N GLY A 49 -25.58 22.85 31.99
CA GLY A 49 -25.89 23.32 30.65
C GLY A 49 -24.63 23.63 29.83
N ALA A 50 -23.64 24.30 30.43
CA ALA A 50 -22.37 24.62 29.78
C ALA A 50 -21.55 23.36 29.47
N VAL A 51 -21.45 22.42 30.42
CA VAL A 51 -20.75 21.14 30.21
C VAL A 51 -21.44 20.31 29.13
N GLY A 52 -22.76 20.16 29.19
CA GLY A 52 -23.54 19.43 28.20
C GLY A 52 -23.39 20.02 26.79
N THR A 53 -23.45 21.35 26.68
CA THR A 53 -23.29 22.04 25.40
C THR A 53 -21.87 21.94 24.84
N ALA A 54 -20.84 22.07 25.70
CA ALA A 54 -19.44 21.92 25.31
C ALA A 54 -19.09 20.47 24.89
N MET A 55 -19.79 19.48 25.44
CA MET A 55 -19.60 18.08 25.07
C MET A 55 -20.10 17.76 23.66
N ILE A 56 -21.08 18.49 23.10
CA ILE A 56 -21.61 18.26 21.74
C ILE A 56 -20.51 18.30 20.65
N PRO A 57 -19.71 19.38 20.49
CA PRO A 57 -18.64 19.38 19.50
C PRO A 57 -17.53 18.38 19.85
N PHE A 58 -17.28 18.12 21.14
CA PHE A 58 -16.26 17.16 21.57
C PHE A 58 -16.63 15.72 21.20
N THR A 59 -17.86 15.29 21.45
CA THR A 59 -18.37 13.97 21.09
C THR A 59 -18.50 13.82 19.58
N ALA A 60 -18.96 14.85 18.87
CA ALA A 60 -19.01 14.85 17.41
C ALA A 60 -17.61 14.71 16.78
N VAL A 61 -16.62 15.46 17.28
CA VAL A 61 -15.22 15.35 16.80
C VAL A 61 -14.60 14.02 17.21
N ARG A 62 -14.86 13.52 18.42
CA ARG A 62 -14.35 12.23 18.90
C ARG A 62 -14.91 11.08 18.09
N SER A 63 -16.23 11.06 17.86
CA SER A 63 -16.91 10.07 17.02
C SER A 63 -16.45 10.17 15.56
N ALA A 64 -16.40 11.37 14.98
CA ALA A 64 -15.86 11.55 13.63
C ALA A 64 -14.37 11.17 13.52
N ARG A 65 -13.59 11.23 14.61
CA ARG A 65 -12.20 10.72 14.65
C ARG A 65 -12.13 9.20 14.80
N GLN A 66 -13.15 8.56 15.35
CA GLN A 66 -13.25 7.10 15.41
C GLN A 66 -13.68 6.54 14.05
N GLU A 67 -14.62 7.20 13.37
CA GLU A 67 -15.09 6.80 12.03
C GLU A 67 -14.15 7.25 10.90
N PHE A 68 -13.44 8.36 11.09
CA PHE A 68 -12.42 8.86 10.18
C PHE A 68 -11.21 9.37 10.99
N PRO A 69 -10.29 8.48 11.39
CA PRO A 69 -9.07 8.88 12.07
C PRO A 69 -8.21 9.73 11.11
N ARG A 70 -8.41 11.05 11.18
CA ARG A 70 -7.60 12.01 10.44
C ARG A 70 -6.19 11.97 11.03
N ILE A 71 -5.24 11.46 10.26
CA ILE A 71 -3.82 11.51 10.62
C ILE A 71 -3.41 12.99 10.62
N THR A 72 -3.38 13.59 11.81
CA THR A 72 -3.00 14.98 12.02
C THR A 72 -1.47 15.11 12.10
N ARG A 73 -0.94 16.34 12.12
CA ARG A 73 0.49 16.59 12.40
C ARG A 73 0.98 15.93 13.69
N ARG A 74 0.09 15.64 14.65
CA ARG A 74 0.41 14.95 15.92
C ARG A 74 0.58 13.43 15.76
N ASN A 75 0.18 12.87 14.62
CA ASN A 75 0.31 11.44 14.28
C ASN A 75 1.47 11.19 13.30
N ARG A 76 2.41 12.13 13.18
CA ARG A 76 3.68 11.88 12.49
C ARG A 76 4.35 10.71 13.21
N ALA A 77 4.77 9.68 12.49
CA ALA A 77 5.62 8.69 13.13
C ALA A 77 6.90 9.43 13.59
N GLY A 78 7.24 9.25 14.86
CA GLY A 78 8.49 9.76 15.42
C GLY A 78 9.64 9.09 14.68
N ASP A 79 10.63 9.90 14.36
CA ASP A 79 11.85 9.58 13.62
C ASP A 79 11.65 9.35 12.12
N ALA A 80 12.28 10.24 11.33
CA ALA A 80 12.78 9.83 10.03
C ALA A 80 13.78 8.72 10.34
N GLY A 81 13.51 7.50 9.90
CA GLY A 81 14.44 6.38 10.06
C GLY A 81 15.80 6.66 9.39
N PRO A 82 16.65 5.65 9.23
CA PRO A 82 17.93 5.84 8.53
C PRO A 82 17.71 6.47 7.15
N ALA A 83 18.71 7.22 6.67
CA ALA A 83 18.63 7.90 5.37
C ALA A 83 18.58 6.86 4.23
N TYR A 84 17.37 6.58 3.75
CA TYR A 84 17.14 5.61 2.68
C TYR A 84 17.44 6.20 1.29
N GLY A 85 17.92 5.37 0.37
CA GLY A 85 18.16 5.75 -1.04
C GLY A 85 16.87 5.73 -1.87
N ASP A 86 16.92 6.29 -3.08
CA ASP A 86 15.77 6.36 -4.01
C ASP A 86 15.28 4.97 -4.48
N ASP A 87 16.15 3.98 -4.43
CA ASP A 87 15.89 2.60 -4.83
C ASP A 87 15.60 1.68 -3.62
N THR A 88 15.50 2.25 -2.41
CA THR A 88 15.18 1.49 -1.20
C THR A 88 13.68 1.24 -1.07
N SER A 89 13.30 0.04 -0.69
CA SER A 89 11.92 -0.34 -0.37
C SER A 89 11.92 -1.29 0.83
N VAL A 90 11.79 -0.73 2.03
CA VAL A 90 11.68 -1.50 3.26
C VAL A 90 10.22 -1.84 3.55
N VAL A 91 9.91 -3.13 3.66
CA VAL A 91 8.57 -3.62 4.01
C VAL A 91 8.68 -4.56 5.20
N TRP A 92 8.07 -4.19 6.33
CA TRP A 92 8.02 -5.05 7.51
C TRP A 92 6.77 -5.92 7.47
N ALA A 93 6.91 -7.09 6.85
CA ALA A 93 5.91 -8.15 6.91
C ALA A 93 5.81 -8.77 8.31
N PRO A 94 4.63 -9.27 8.70
CA PRO A 94 4.47 -10.04 9.93
C PRO A 94 5.33 -11.30 9.90
N ARG A 95 5.79 -11.75 11.08
CA ARG A 95 6.56 -12.98 11.21
C ARG A 95 5.73 -14.19 10.75
N SER A 96 6.37 -15.11 10.02
CA SER A 96 5.76 -16.40 9.65
C SER A 96 5.99 -17.45 10.74
N PRO A 97 5.12 -18.48 10.83
CA PRO A 97 5.36 -19.63 11.68
C PRO A 97 6.73 -20.25 11.42
N GLN A 98 7.37 -20.77 12.47
CA GLN A 98 8.52 -21.64 12.29
C GLN A 98 8.02 -22.97 11.76
N GLY A 99 8.57 -23.45 10.64
CA GLY A 99 8.25 -24.78 10.12
C GLY A 99 8.73 -25.87 11.07
N ALA A 100 8.40 -27.14 10.76
CA ALA A 100 8.85 -28.26 11.57
C ALA A 100 10.40 -28.26 11.72
N PRO A 101 10.95 -28.82 12.82
CA PRO A 101 12.38 -29.11 12.91
C PRO A 101 12.83 -29.87 11.66
N GLY A 102 13.92 -29.43 11.03
CA GLY A 102 14.41 -30.01 9.77
C GLY A 102 13.69 -29.56 8.49
N ALA A 103 12.65 -28.72 8.56
CA ALA A 103 11.97 -28.23 7.35
C ALA A 103 12.93 -27.48 6.44
N ARG A 104 12.95 -27.80 5.14
CA ARG A 104 13.87 -27.20 4.16
C ARG A 104 13.29 -25.92 3.60
N LEU A 105 14.13 -24.88 3.46
CA LEU A 105 13.74 -23.62 2.80
C LEU A 105 14.02 -23.73 1.30
N VAL A 106 12.96 -23.66 0.50
CA VAL A 106 13.01 -23.78 -0.96
C VAL A 106 12.22 -22.66 -1.63
N ARG A 107 12.43 -22.51 -2.94
CA ARG A 107 11.63 -21.62 -3.79
C ARG A 107 10.39 -22.35 -4.28
N ALA A 108 9.27 -21.64 -4.33
CA ALA A 108 8.09 -22.07 -5.06
C ALA A 108 7.64 -20.96 -6.02
N ASP A 109 7.28 -21.34 -7.24
CA ASP A 109 6.71 -20.44 -8.24
C ASP A 109 5.19 -20.52 -8.22
N VAL A 110 4.52 -19.37 -8.24
CA VAL A 110 3.05 -19.29 -8.30
C VAL A 110 2.61 -19.43 -9.75
N LEU A 111 2.07 -20.60 -10.09
CA LEU A 111 1.55 -20.90 -11.42
C LEU A 111 0.18 -20.24 -11.65
N ALA A 112 -0.64 -20.14 -10.61
CA ALA A 112 -1.92 -19.45 -10.62
C ALA A 112 -2.32 -19.02 -9.21
N ALA A 113 -3.08 -17.93 -9.10
CA ALA A 113 -3.70 -17.49 -7.86
C ALA A 113 -5.15 -17.11 -8.10
N SER A 114 -6.07 -17.70 -7.33
CA SER A 114 -7.49 -17.38 -7.35
C SER A 114 -7.92 -16.74 -6.04
N PHE A 115 -8.71 -15.69 -6.13
CA PHE A 115 -9.36 -15.11 -4.96
C PHE A 115 -10.46 -16.06 -4.48
N VAL A 116 -10.38 -16.52 -3.22
CA VAL A 116 -11.37 -17.43 -2.65
C VAL A 116 -12.41 -16.64 -1.86
N ARG A 117 -11.95 -15.89 -0.85
CA ARG A 117 -12.83 -15.06 -0.03
C ARG A 117 -12.08 -13.95 0.70
N TYR A 118 -12.83 -12.91 1.00
CA TYR A 118 -12.48 -11.84 1.92
C TYR A 118 -13.76 -11.43 2.64
N SER A 119 -13.87 -11.76 3.92
CA SER A 119 -15.03 -11.40 4.74
C SER A 119 -14.55 -10.59 5.93
N PRO A 120 -14.55 -9.25 5.84
CA PRO A 120 -14.39 -8.44 7.03
C PRO A 120 -15.67 -8.62 7.86
N GLU A 121 -15.64 -9.45 8.90
CA GLU A 121 -16.76 -9.55 9.84
C GLU A 121 -17.15 -8.13 10.30
N GLY A 122 -18.40 -7.74 10.02
CA GLY A 122 -19.00 -6.54 10.58
C GLY A 122 -18.71 -5.19 9.91
N GLY A 123 -18.18 -5.13 8.68
CA GLY A 123 -17.99 -3.83 7.99
C GLY A 123 -17.11 -2.86 8.79
N ALA A 124 -16.10 -3.41 9.47
CA ALA A 124 -15.24 -2.68 10.40
C ALA A 124 -14.67 -1.40 9.79
N THR A 125 -15.14 -0.26 10.30
CA THR A 125 -14.59 1.07 9.96
C THR A 125 -13.20 1.25 10.55
N PHE A 126 -12.90 0.63 11.71
CA PHE A 126 -11.57 0.64 12.35
C PHE A 126 -11.45 -0.48 13.40
N THR A 127 -10.50 -1.41 13.24
CA THR A 127 -10.25 -2.49 14.21
C THR A 127 -8.77 -2.59 14.56
N THR A 128 -8.46 -2.76 15.85
CA THR A 128 -7.10 -3.04 16.33
C THR A 128 -7.00 -4.48 16.81
N TYR A 129 -5.96 -5.18 16.37
CA TYR A 129 -5.70 -6.60 16.63
C TYR A 129 -4.56 -6.77 17.64
N GLY A 130 -4.49 -7.95 18.25
CA GLY A 130 -3.38 -8.35 19.12
C GLY A 130 -2.40 -9.29 18.41
N GLY A 131 -1.14 -9.30 18.88
CA GLY A 131 -0.11 -10.26 18.48
C GLY A 131 0.91 -9.71 17.47
N ASP A 132 2.19 -10.01 17.73
CA ASP A 132 3.30 -9.76 16.80
C ASP A 132 3.48 -10.90 15.78
N HIS A 133 2.89 -12.05 16.06
CA HIS A 133 2.93 -13.26 15.24
C HIS A 133 1.61 -13.33 14.50
N ASP A 134 1.67 -13.13 13.18
CA ASP A 134 0.52 -13.22 12.29
C ASP A 134 -0.75 -12.51 12.82
N PRO A 135 -0.78 -11.16 12.84
CA PRO A 135 -1.86 -10.41 13.49
C PRO A 135 -3.22 -10.90 12.99
N ALA A 136 -4.22 -10.96 13.87
CA ALA A 136 -5.58 -11.37 13.53
C ALA A 136 -6.32 -10.40 12.58
N GLU A 137 -5.57 -9.56 11.86
CA GLU A 137 -6.09 -8.64 10.85
C GLU A 137 -6.85 -9.37 9.75
N PHE A 138 -7.70 -8.64 9.04
CA PHE A 138 -8.37 -9.19 7.87
C PHE A 138 -7.36 -9.55 6.78
N LYS A 139 -7.38 -10.83 6.37
CA LYS A 139 -6.52 -11.38 5.32
C LYS A 139 -7.39 -11.93 4.20
N ALA A 140 -6.92 -11.77 2.97
CA ALA A 140 -7.54 -12.45 1.84
C ALA A 140 -7.17 -13.94 1.89
N THR A 141 -8.17 -14.82 1.74
CA THR A 141 -7.92 -16.23 1.44
C THR A 141 -7.73 -16.37 -0.06
N VAL A 142 -6.58 -16.92 -0.46
CA VAL A 142 -6.17 -17.07 -1.84
C VAL A 142 -5.89 -18.55 -2.10
N GLY A 143 -6.46 -19.10 -3.16
CA GLY A 143 -6.12 -20.41 -3.69
C GLY A 143 -4.85 -20.29 -4.53
N LEU A 144 -3.81 -21.00 -4.15
CA LEU A 144 -2.51 -20.98 -4.81
C LEU A 144 -2.25 -22.31 -5.47
N ARG A 145 -1.86 -22.28 -6.75
CA ARG A 145 -1.21 -23.41 -7.42
C ARG A 145 0.27 -23.10 -7.54
N LEU A 146 1.10 -23.90 -6.88
CA LEU A 146 2.53 -23.68 -6.71
C LEU A 146 3.33 -24.78 -7.42
N SER A 147 4.46 -24.44 -8.01
CA SER A 147 5.50 -25.39 -8.41
C SER A 147 6.67 -25.27 -7.42
N VAL A 148 6.89 -26.30 -6.60
CA VAL A 148 7.88 -26.32 -5.52
C VAL A 148 9.17 -26.96 -6.02
N HIS A 149 10.28 -26.22 -5.92
CA HIS A 149 11.58 -26.68 -6.40
C HIS A 149 12.37 -27.32 -5.28
N ASP A 150 12.30 -28.64 -5.16
CA ASP A 150 12.94 -29.41 -4.09
C ASP A 150 14.47 -29.52 -4.19
N GLY A 151 15.09 -29.09 -5.30
CA GLY A 151 16.51 -29.21 -5.61
C GLY A 151 17.30 -27.88 -5.66
N GLU A 152 18.62 -27.97 -5.54
CA GLU A 152 19.55 -26.81 -5.51
C GLU A 152 19.92 -26.24 -6.88
N ASP A 153 19.42 -26.81 -7.98
CA ASP A 153 19.89 -26.46 -9.32
C ASP A 153 18.73 -26.29 -10.33
N PRO A 154 18.27 -25.05 -10.60
CA PRO A 154 17.22 -24.79 -11.59
C PRO A 154 17.70 -24.99 -13.05
N GLY A 155 18.98 -25.31 -13.28
CA GLY A 155 19.59 -25.45 -14.60
C GLY A 155 19.37 -26.81 -15.30
N ARG A 156 18.85 -27.83 -14.61
CA ARG A 156 18.60 -29.16 -15.20
C ARG A 156 17.24 -29.72 -14.80
N GLY A 157 16.18 -29.27 -15.47
CA GLY A 157 14.99 -30.07 -15.76
C GLY A 157 14.27 -30.85 -14.64
N SER A 158 14.58 -30.65 -13.35
CA SER A 158 13.81 -31.26 -12.27
C SER A 158 12.52 -30.48 -12.15
N GLY A 159 11.45 -30.98 -12.78
CA GLY A 159 10.13 -30.37 -12.70
C GLY A 159 9.74 -30.18 -11.24
N GLY A 160 9.41 -28.94 -10.85
CA GLY A 160 8.96 -28.67 -9.50
C GLY A 160 7.67 -29.43 -9.20
N ARG A 161 7.51 -29.87 -7.95
CA ARG A 161 6.31 -30.56 -7.50
C ARG A 161 5.14 -29.59 -7.47
N GLU A 162 4.06 -29.89 -8.18
CA GLU A 162 2.85 -29.08 -8.12
C GLU A 162 2.06 -29.32 -6.83
N VAL A 163 1.65 -28.24 -6.19
CA VAL A 163 0.86 -28.24 -4.94
C VAL A 163 -0.25 -27.20 -5.07
N THR A 164 -1.46 -27.54 -4.62
CA THR A 164 -2.58 -26.60 -4.55
C THR A 164 -3.02 -26.43 -3.10
N GLU A 165 -3.06 -25.20 -2.61
CA GLU A 165 -3.42 -24.87 -1.22
C GLU A 165 -4.21 -23.57 -1.14
N GLU A 166 -5.13 -23.48 -0.17
CA GLU A 166 -5.74 -22.21 0.23
C GLU A 166 -4.96 -21.60 1.38
N VAL A 167 -4.52 -20.36 1.21
CA VAL A 167 -3.66 -19.68 2.20
C VAL A 167 -4.24 -18.31 2.53
N GLN A 168 -4.20 -17.96 3.81
CA GLN A 168 -4.44 -16.58 4.26
C GLN A 168 -3.18 -15.75 4.02
N VAL A 169 -3.31 -14.70 3.21
CA VAL A 169 -2.18 -13.86 2.81
C VAL A 169 -2.17 -12.57 3.64
N PRO A 170 -1.12 -12.29 4.41
CA PRO A 170 -0.96 -11.01 5.07
C PRO A 170 -0.97 -9.86 4.07
N SER A 171 -1.58 -8.74 4.45
CA SER A 171 -1.85 -7.61 3.55
C SER A 171 -0.59 -7.10 2.84
N LEU A 172 0.50 -6.91 3.60
CA LEU A 172 1.79 -6.45 3.06
C LEU A 172 2.47 -7.46 2.14
N CYS A 173 2.03 -8.72 2.14
CA CYS A 173 2.64 -9.84 1.44
C CYS A 173 1.92 -10.21 0.14
N LEU A 174 0.79 -9.57 -0.16
CA LEU A 174 0.00 -9.81 -1.36
C LEU A 174 0.81 -9.70 -2.65
N SER A 175 1.70 -8.71 -2.73
CA SER A 175 2.57 -8.54 -3.91
C SER A 175 3.50 -9.71 -4.16
N ALA A 176 3.90 -10.51 -3.16
CA ALA A 176 4.72 -11.69 -3.42
C ALA A 176 3.96 -12.76 -4.19
N VAL A 177 2.64 -12.86 -4.00
CA VAL A 177 1.77 -13.76 -4.77
C VAL A 177 1.73 -13.31 -6.23
N THR A 178 1.49 -12.03 -6.48
CA THR A 178 1.43 -11.49 -7.86
C THR A 178 2.80 -11.36 -8.51
N ALA A 179 3.90 -11.26 -7.75
CA ALA A 179 5.26 -11.37 -8.28
C ALA A 179 5.63 -12.80 -8.67
N GLY A 180 4.95 -13.79 -8.08
CA GLY A 180 5.02 -15.20 -8.46
C GLY A 180 6.17 -15.99 -7.86
N ARG A 181 6.96 -15.41 -6.95
CA ARG A 181 8.11 -16.07 -6.30
C ARG A 181 7.92 -16.10 -4.80
N LEU A 182 7.71 -17.30 -4.26
CA LEU A 182 7.53 -17.51 -2.83
C LEU A 182 8.72 -18.28 -2.25
N ALA A 183 9.07 -17.93 -1.01
CA ALA A 183 9.92 -18.76 -0.17
C ALA A 183 8.99 -19.67 0.64
N VAL A 184 9.19 -20.98 0.57
CA VAL A 184 8.37 -21.95 1.28
C VAL A 184 9.22 -22.89 2.12
N LEU A 185 8.63 -23.37 3.20
CA LEU A 185 9.16 -24.43 4.04
C LEU A 185 8.51 -25.74 3.63
N VAL A 186 9.32 -26.76 3.37
CA VAL A 186 8.87 -28.12 3.09
C VAL A 186 9.24 -28.98 4.27
N ASP A 187 8.23 -29.55 4.94
CA ASP A 187 8.42 -30.42 6.09
C ASP A 187 9.16 -31.71 5.69
N PRO A 188 10.10 -32.20 6.52
CA PRO A 188 10.89 -33.38 6.20
C PRO A 188 10.05 -34.68 6.30
N PRO A 189 10.57 -35.81 5.78
CA PRO A 189 9.89 -37.11 5.84
C PRO A 189 9.48 -37.55 7.24
N GLU A 190 10.24 -37.15 8.26
CA GLU A 190 10.04 -37.54 9.66
C GLU A 190 9.05 -36.62 10.40
N ALA A 191 8.54 -35.56 9.76
CA ALA A 191 7.60 -34.64 10.38
C ALA A 191 6.18 -35.24 10.50
N PRO A 192 5.31 -34.69 11.38
CA PRO A 192 3.92 -35.15 11.50
C PRO A 192 3.12 -35.05 10.20
N THR A 193 3.47 -34.08 9.35
CA THR A 193 2.87 -33.88 8.02
C THR A 193 3.97 -33.81 6.95
N PRO A 194 4.53 -34.95 6.52
CA PRO A 194 5.64 -34.98 5.57
C PRO A 194 5.34 -34.28 4.26
N GLY A 195 6.26 -33.46 3.77
CA GLY A 195 6.11 -32.73 2.52
C GLY A 195 5.05 -31.63 2.53
N ARG A 196 4.51 -31.27 3.71
CA ARG A 196 3.65 -30.09 3.86
C ARG A 196 4.42 -28.84 3.45
N VAL A 197 3.76 -28.00 2.66
CA VAL A 197 4.29 -26.72 2.21
C VAL A 197 3.76 -25.63 3.15
N THR A 198 4.65 -24.76 3.64
CA THR A 198 4.26 -23.60 4.44
C THR A 198 4.92 -22.35 3.87
N VAL A 199 4.12 -21.36 3.47
CA VAL A 199 4.65 -20.12 2.89
C VAL A 199 5.33 -19.25 3.94
N HIS A 200 6.55 -18.80 3.66
CA HIS A 200 7.31 -17.92 4.53
C HIS A 200 7.27 -16.46 4.03
N TRP A 201 6.21 -15.75 4.39
CA TRP A 201 5.86 -14.42 3.87
C TRP A 201 6.98 -13.35 3.89
N PRO A 202 7.71 -13.08 4.99
CA PRO A 202 8.79 -12.09 4.96
C PRO A 202 9.90 -12.40 3.96
N ARG A 203 10.18 -13.69 3.74
CA ARG A 203 11.20 -14.17 2.80
C ARG A 203 10.66 -14.16 1.37
N SER A 204 9.37 -14.45 1.18
CA SER A 204 8.70 -14.29 -0.10
C SER A 204 8.73 -12.83 -0.58
N LEU A 205 8.59 -11.83 0.30
CA LEU A 205 8.72 -10.42 -0.09
C LEU A 205 10.11 -10.06 -0.62
N LEU A 206 11.16 -10.70 -0.09
CA LEU A 206 12.53 -10.52 -0.55
C LEU A 206 12.75 -11.16 -1.93
N LEU A 207 12.29 -12.40 -2.12
CA LEU A 207 12.39 -13.12 -3.41
C LEU A 207 11.56 -12.46 -4.51
N ALA A 208 10.39 -11.94 -4.17
CA ALA A 208 9.53 -11.16 -5.06
C ALA A 208 10.16 -9.81 -5.46
N GLY A 209 11.17 -9.35 -4.72
CA GLY A 209 11.74 -8.01 -4.89
C GLY A 209 10.82 -6.88 -4.41
N THR A 210 9.74 -7.19 -3.70
CA THR A 210 8.89 -6.18 -3.03
C THR A 210 9.70 -5.44 -1.97
N ARG A 211 10.42 -6.20 -1.13
CA ARG A 211 11.39 -5.69 -0.18
C ARG A 211 12.78 -5.75 -0.81
N THR A 212 13.51 -4.65 -0.74
CA THR A 212 14.89 -4.60 -1.22
C THR A 212 15.81 -5.34 -0.24
N CYS A 213 16.96 -5.78 -0.74
CA CYS A 213 18.02 -6.37 0.04
C CYS A 213 19.37 -5.93 -0.54
N ARG A 214 20.19 -5.34 0.31
CA ARG A 214 21.54 -4.87 0.00
C ARG A 214 22.50 -5.49 1.02
N VAL A 215 23.70 -5.79 0.56
CA VAL A 215 24.74 -6.40 1.40
C VAL A 215 25.99 -5.54 1.34
N ILE A 216 26.50 -5.13 2.50
CA ILE A 216 27.87 -4.59 2.62
C ILE A 216 28.79 -5.78 2.85
N ASP A 217 29.72 -5.99 1.94
CA ASP A 217 30.71 -7.06 2.05
C ASP A 217 31.77 -6.77 3.12
N LEU A 218 32.69 -7.73 3.31
CA LEU A 218 33.79 -7.60 4.27
C LEU A 218 34.75 -6.45 3.94
N ASP A 219 34.83 -6.06 2.66
CA ASP A 219 35.67 -4.97 2.16
C ASP A 219 34.96 -3.60 2.24
N GLY A 220 33.68 -3.58 2.62
CA GLY A 220 32.85 -2.38 2.75
C GLY A 220 32.10 -1.97 1.48
N HIS A 221 32.13 -2.78 0.41
CA HIS A 221 31.38 -2.50 -0.82
C HIS A 221 29.93 -2.95 -0.68
N MET A 222 29.02 -2.07 -1.12
CA MET A 222 27.58 -2.35 -1.12
C MET A 222 27.15 -2.99 -2.43
N THR A 223 26.43 -4.11 -2.35
CA THR A 223 25.84 -4.80 -3.51
C THR A 223 24.32 -4.92 -3.37
N ASP A 224 23.57 -4.59 -4.42
CA ASP A 224 22.12 -4.84 -4.49
C ASP A 224 21.89 -6.31 -4.88
N VAL A 225 21.25 -7.07 -4.00
CA VAL A 225 20.90 -8.48 -4.23
C VAL A 225 19.42 -8.69 -4.50
N THR A 226 18.65 -7.61 -4.62
CA THR A 226 17.21 -7.64 -4.82
C THR A 226 16.86 -8.30 -6.16
N ARG A 227 16.07 -9.38 -6.12
CA ARG A 227 15.65 -10.20 -7.28
C ARG A 227 16.73 -11.13 -7.87
N HIS A 228 17.86 -11.31 -7.19
CA HIS A 228 18.77 -12.44 -7.45
C HIS A 228 18.28 -13.64 -6.65
N ALA A 229 17.29 -14.35 -7.18
CA ALA A 229 16.49 -15.34 -6.45
C ALA A 229 17.32 -16.46 -5.81
N ARG A 230 18.31 -17.02 -6.53
CA ARG A 230 19.20 -18.07 -6.04
C ARG A 230 20.11 -17.54 -4.94
N ARG A 231 20.80 -16.41 -5.17
CA ARG A 231 21.63 -15.74 -4.16
C ARG A 231 20.82 -15.40 -2.91
N GLN A 232 19.62 -14.84 -3.06
CA GLN A 232 18.74 -14.49 -1.96
C GLN A 232 18.26 -15.73 -1.18
N LEU A 233 17.90 -16.81 -1.87
CA LEU A 233 17.48 -18.06 -1.23
C LEU A 233 18.63 -18.66 -0.40
N GLU A 234 19.85 -18.66 -0.93
CA GLU A 234 21.04 -19.16 -0.24
C GLU A 234 21.37 -18.34 1.01
N GLN A 235 21.31 -17.00 0.90
CA GLN A 235 21.43 -16.10 2.04
C GLN A 235 20.36 -16.38 3.11
N MET A 236 19.12 -16.66 2.71
CA MET A 236 18.05 -16.99 3.65
C MET A 236 18.28 -18.33 4.36
N ARG A 237 18.88 -19.32 3.69
CA ARG A 237 19.27 -20.61 4.28
C ARG A 237 20.39 -20.42 5.30
N ILE A 238 21.43 -19.65 4.97
CA ILE A 238 22.50 -19.30 5.90
C ILE A 238 21.90 -18.59 7.12
N SER A 239 21.12 -17.53 6.89
CA SER A 239 20.43 -16.76 7.94
C SER A 239 19.65 -17.68 8.87
N ARG A 240 18.88 -18.64 8.33
CA ARG A 240 18.09 -19.56 9.12
C ARG A 240 18.95 -20.52 9.93
N SER A 241 20.06 -21.02 9.36
CA SER A 241 20.94 -21.98 10.04
C SER A 241 21.59 -21.42 11.31
N VAL A 242 21.71 -20.09 11.41
CA VAL A 242 22.33 -19.39 12.55
C VAL A 242 21.30 -18.73 13.48
N GLY A 243 20.02 -19.10 13.36
CA GLY A 243 18.94 -18.55 14.18
C GLY A 243 18.37 -17.20 13.69
N GLY A 244 18.91 -16.66 12.61
CA GLY A 244 18.49 -15.42 11.98
C GLY A 244 19.65 -14.43 11.84
N VAL A 245 19.59 -13.62 10.79
CA VAL A 245 20.48 -12.47 10.60
C VAL A 245 19.61 -11.23 10.59
N VAL A 246 19.94 -10.26 11.45
CA VAL A 246 19.22 -8.99 11.53
C VAL A 246 19.53 -8.18 10.27
N MET A 247 18.49 -7.60 9.68
CA MET A 247 18.61 -6.68 8.56
C MET A 247 18.17 -5.30 9.02
N ASP A 248 19.05 -4.30 8.91
CA ASP A 248 18.72 -2.91 9.22
C ASP A 248 18.05 -2.27 8.00
N GLY A 249 16.74 -2.11 8.09
CA GLY A 249 15.91 -1.72 6.95
C GLY A 249 15.96 -2.77 5.84
N ASP A 250 16.76 -2.53 4.82
CA ASP A 250 17.05 -3.42 3.69
C ASP A 250 18.54 -3.80 3.57
N LEU A 251 19.35 -3.52 4.60
CA LEU A 251 20.79 -3.72 4.60
C LEU A 251 21.24 -4.84 5.54
N ILE A 252 22.10 -5.72 5.04
CA ILE A 252 22.89 -6.67 5.85
C ILE A 252 24.36 -6.24 5.77
N ASP A 253 24.98 -5.95 6.91
CA ASP A 253 26.41 -5.63 6.98
C ASP A 253 27.19 -6.85 7.45
N LEU A 254 27.98 -7.47 6.56
CA LEU A 254 28.72 -8.69 6.87
C LEU A 254 29.80 -8.46 7.92
N ARG A 255 30.29 -7.23 8.07
CA ARG A 255 31.34 -6.86 9.05
C ARG A 255 30.83 -6.90 10.50
N LEU A 256 29.52 -6.91 10.68
CA LEU A 256 28.85 -6.99 11.98
C LEU A 256 28.45 -8.43 12.37
N LEU A 257 28.70 -9.41 11.50
CA LEU A 257 28.37 -10.82 11.74
C LEU A 257 29.57 -11.57 12.32
N ASP A 258 29.33 -12.75 12.87
CA ASP A 258 30.40 -13.67 13.22
C ASP A 258 31.21 -14.09 11.97
N PRO A 259 32.52 -14.38 12.10
CA PRO A 259 33.38 -14.63 10.95
C PRO A 259 32.91 -15.77 10.04
N ASP A 260 32.37 -16.84 10.61
CA ASP A 260 31.93 -18.02 9.86
C ASP A 260 30.67 -17.71 9.04
N THR A 261 29.69 -17.03 9.64
CA THR A 261 28.49 -16.57 8.91
C THR A 261 28.86 -15.56 7.83
N ALA A 262 29.72 -14.60 8.14
CA ALA A 262 30.16 -13.59 7.18
C ALA A 262 30.87 -14.23 5.97
N ALA A 263 31.74 -15.21 6.22
CA ALA A 263 32.44 -15.96 5.17
C ALA A 263 31.46 -16.75 4.27
N ARG A 264 30.43 -17.38 4.87
CA ARG A 264 29.38 -18.07 4.10
C ARG A 264 28.59 -17.10 3.22
N TYR A 265 28.20 -15.93 3.73
CA TYR A 265 27.53 -14.91 2.94
C TYR A 265 28.43 -14.36 1.81
N ALA A 266 29.71 -14.12 2.10
CA ALA A 266 30.68 -13.65 1.12
C ALA A 266 30.91 -14.69 0.01
N ALA A 267 30.91 -15.99 0.33
CA ALA A 267 31.01 -17.05 -0.66
C ALA A 267 29.85 -17.02 -1.66
N VAL A 268 28.60 -16.82 -1.19
CA VAL A 268 27.43 -16.68 -2.07
C VAL A 268 27.56 -15.43 -2.97
N ALA A 269 28.17 -14.35 -2.47
CA ALA A 269 28.33 -13.11 -3.21
C ALA A 269 29.30 -13.21 -4.41
N ARG A 270 30.23 -14.16 -4.39
CA ARG A 270 31.24 -14.35 -5.45
C ARG A 270 30.69 -15.04 -6.70
N ASP A 271 29.49 -15.61 -6.62
CA ASP A 271 28.83 -16.24 -7.76
C ASP A 271 28.02 -15.19 -8.57
N VAL A 272 28.72 -14.53 -9.51
CA VAL A 272 28.22 -13.36 -10.26
C VAL A 272 27.38 -13.75 -11.49
N THR A 273 27.13 -15.04 -11.72
CA THR A 273 26.50 -15.53 -12.96
C THR A 273 24.97 -15.37 -12.99
N GLU A 274 24.35 -15.01 -11.86
CA GLU A 274 22.90 -14.93 -11.76
C GLU A 274 22.33 -13.63 -12.34
N GLU A 275 21.47 -13.76 -13.36
CA GLU A 275 20.67 -12.65 -13.86
C GLU A 275 19.57 -12.21 -12.87
N ARG A 276 19.35 -10.89 -12.82
CA ARG A 276 18.29 -10.31 -11.99
C ARG A 276 16.92 -10.66 -12.58
N ALA A 277 16.09 -11.33 -11.79
CA ALA A 277 14.75 -11.69 -12.24
C ALA A 277 13.92 -10.42 -12.56
N PRO A 278 13.06 -10.45 -13.60
CA PRO A 278 12.32 -9.28 -14.06
C PRO A 278 11.30 -8.81 -13.01
N VAL A 279 10.78 -7.59 -13.17
CA VAL A 279 9.76 -7.03 -12.27
C VAL A 279 8.41 -7.72 -12.51
N ALA A 280 8.06 -7.94 -13.77
CA ALA A 280 6.89 -8.68 -14.20
C ALA A 280 7.37 -9.98 -14.87
N GLU A 281 6.73 -11.11 -14.58
CA GLU A 281 7.03 -12.38 -15.27
C GLU A 281 5.89 -12.78 -16.19
N PRO A 282 6.17 -13.57 -17.24
CA PRO A 282 5.13 -14.23 -18.02
C PRO A 282 4.15 -15.00 -17.10
N GLY A 283 2.86 -14.93 -17.41
CA GLY A 283 1.82 -15.57 -16.60
C GLY A 283 1.35 -14.75 -15.40
N GLU A 284 1.82 -13.51 -15.21
CA GLU A 284 1.35 -12.64 -14.12
C GLU A 284 -0.18 -12.46 -14.11
N GLU A 285 -0.80 -12.45 -15.28
CA GLU A 285 -2.26 -12.34 -15.43
C GLU A 285 -3.01 -13.45 -14.67
N ALA A 286 -2.47 -14.67 -14.64
CA ALA A 286 -3.08 -15.82 -13.96
C ALA A 286 -2.94 -15.78 -12.43
N ARG A 287 -2.15 -14.86 -11.88
CA ARG A 287 -1.88 -14.69 -10.44
C ARG A 287 -2.30 -13.30 -9.92
N ARG A 288 -3.08 -12.57 -10.73
CA ARG A 288 -3.47 -11.19 -10.46
C ARG A 288 -4.69 -11.13 -9.55
N LEU A 289 -4.50 -10.54 -8.37
CA LEU A 289 -5.57 -10.43 -7.35
C LEU A 289 -6.18 -9.04 -7.26
N ALA A 290 -5.55 -8.02 -7.86
CA ALA A 290 -5.88 -6.61 -7.64
C ALA A 290 -7.35 -6.25 -7.94
N GLU A 291 -8.00 -6.96 -8.87
CA GLU A 291 -9.39 -6.74 -9.28
C GLU A 291 -10.42 -7.24 -8.26
N PHE A 292 -10.03 -8.15 -7.38
CA PHE A 292 -10.90 -8.78 -6.38
C PHE A 292 -10.68 -8.23 -4.96
N LEU A 293 -9.64 -7.41 -4.79
CA LEU A 293 -9.23 -6.88 -3.49
C LEU A 293 -9.82 -5.49 -3.26
N PRO A 294 -10.15 -5.13 -2.01
CA PRO A 294 -10.75 -3.84 -1.70
C PRO A 294 -9.77 -2.68 -1.97
N GLY A 295 -10.33 -1.56 -2.43
CA GLY A 295 -9.62 -0.33 -2.74
C GLY A 295 -10.28 0.47 -3.86
N ASP A 296 -9.79 1.69 -4.08
CA ASP A 296 -10.30 2.53 -5.17
C ASP A 296 -9.98 1.90 -6.52
N GLU A 297 -10.89 1.96 -7.48
CA GLU A 297 -10.55 1.67 -8.88
C GLU A 297 -9.54 2.70 -9.41
N GLY A 298 -8.66 2.27 -10.31
CA GLY A 298 -7.78 3.17 -11.02
C GLY A 298 -8.58 4.14 -11.89
N ALA A 299 -8.38 5.44 -11.73
CA ALA A 299 -9.02 6.46 -12.56
C ALA A 299 -8.15 7.71 -12.74
N PHE A 300 -8.46 8.51 -13.77
CA PHE A 300 -7.80 9.81 -14.00
C PHE A 300 -8.17 10.86 -12.94
N GLY A 301 -9.09 10.51 -12.03
CA GLY A 301 -9.45 11.24 -10.81
C GLY A 301 -10.30 12.50 -11.03
N SER A 302 -10.91 12.96 -9.95
CA SER A 302 -11.65 14.23 -9.97
C SER A 302 -10.69 15.42 -9.87
N VAL A 303 -11.07 16.53 -10.52
CA VAL A 303 -10.33 17.81 -10.47
C VAL A 303 -11.30 18.92 -10.11
N PRO A 304 -11.32 19.38 -8.84
CA PRO A 304 -12.11 20.55 -8.48
C PRO A 304 -11.56 21.79 -9.20
N ARG A 305 -12.38 22.47 -10.01
CA ARG A 305 -11.95 23.65 -10.78
C ARG A 305 -11.31 24.73 -9.91
N ARG A 306 -11.85 24.97 -8.71
CA ARG A 306 -11.29 25.93 -7.73
C ARG A 306 -9.93 25.50 -7.17
N TRP A 307 -9.68 24.21 -7.06
CA TRP A 307 -8.40 23.67 -6.58
C TRP A 307 -7.32 23.89 -7.64
N SER A 308 -7.57 23.45 -8.88
CA SER A 308 -6.64 23.62 -10.00
C SER A 308 -6.36 25.11 -10.27
N ARG A 309 -7.40 25.95 -10.41
CA ARG A 309 -7.23 27.40 -10.69
C ARG A 309 -6.46 28.18 -9.63
N ARG A 310 -6.42 27.70 -8.38
CA ARG A 310 -5.69 28.36 -7.30
C ARG A 310 -4.24 27.88 -7.19
N GLY A 311 -3.76 27.01 -8.08
CA GLY A 311 -2.40 26.45 -8.07
C GLY A 311 -2.30 25.06 -7.41
N GLY A 312 -3.43 24.38 -7.19
CA GLY A 312 -3.43 22.98 -6.79
C GLY A 312 -2.88 22.10 -7.91
N HIS A 313 -1.94 21.21 -7.59
CA HIS A 313 -1.22 20.39 -8.56
C HIS A 313 -0.96 18.98 -8.03
N LEU A 314 -0.51 18.09 -8.91
CA LEU A 314 -0.10 16.74 -8.55
C LEU A 314 1.41 16.69 -8.32
N VAL A 315 1.83 15.79 -7.43
CA VAL A 315 3.23 15.49 -7.18
C VAL A 315 3.38 13.98 -7.10
N LEU A 316 4.49 13.45 -7.64
CA LEU A 316 4.86 12.06 -7.46
C LEU A 316 5.62 11.90 -6.13
N ALA A 317 5.26 10.88 -5.37
CA ALA A 317 6.05 10.43 -4.24
C ALA A 317 6.31 8.94 -4.33
N ARG A 318 7.30 8.43 -3.60
CA ARG A 318 7.66 7.02 -3.53
C ARG A 318 7.65 6.51 -2.10
N PHE A 319 7.06 5.35 -1.85
CA PHE A 319 7.27 4.64 -0.58
C PHE A 319 8.70 4.15 -0.48
N LEU A 320 9.41 4.62 0.55
CA LEU A 320 10.72 4.09 0.95
C LEU A 320 10.59 3.03 2.04
N ALA A 321 9.57 3.18 2.90
CA ALA A 321 9.37 2.34 4.07
C ALA A 321 7.87 2.13 4.34
N LEU A 322 7.46 0.89 4.59
CA LEU A 322 6.10 0.45 4.87
C LEU A 322 6.09 -0.48 6.10
N ARG A 323 5.66 0.04 7.25
CA ARG A 323 5.58 -0.72 8.50
C ARG A 323 4.14 -1.00 8.89
N GLY A 324 3.82 -2.29 9.00
CA GLY A 324 2.54 -2.76 9.52
C GLY A 324 2.30 -2.25 10.94
N ARG A 325 1.05 -1.87 11.23
CA ARG A 325 0.53 -1.73 12.59
C ARG A 325 -0.52 -2.80 12.79
N THR A 326 -0.91 -3.03 14.04
CA THR A 326 -2.01 -3.95 14.35
C THR A 326 -3.38 -3.31 14.11
N THR A 327 -3.51 -2.42 13.13
CA THR A 327 -4.73 -1.64 12.89
C THR A 327 -5.15 -1.78 11.44
N PHE A 328 -6.43 -2.10 11.22
CA PHE A 328 -7.05 -2.16 9.90
C PHE A 328 -8.19 -1.15 9.81
N GLN A 329 -8.32 -0.50 8.65
CA GLN A 329 -9.31 0.55 8.42
C GLN A 329 -9.80 0.49 6.97
N ASP A 330 -11.11 0.63 6.76
CA ASP A 330 -11.73 0.69 5.44
C ASP A 330 -11.38 -0.50 4.52
N HIS A 331 -10.37 -0.31 3.67
CA HIS A 331 -9.99 -1.22 2.58
C HIS A 331 -8.56 -1.75 2.72
N GLY A 332 -7.92 -1.57 3.88
CA GLY A 332 -6.57 -2.09 4.08
C GLY A 332 -5.94 -1.81 5.45
N PRO A 333 -4.68 -2.25 5.64
CA PRO A 333 -3.96 -2.01 6.88
C PRO A 333 -3.57 -0.54 7.02
N VAL A 334 -3.57 -0.05 8.25
CA VAL A 334 -2.99 1.24 8.62
C VAL A 334 -1.48 1.05 8.79
N LEU A 335 -0.69 1.73 7.97
CA LEU A 335 0.75 1.62 7.96
C LEU A 335 1.41 2.90 8.45
N ASP A 336 2.53 2.77 9.16
CA ASP A 336 3.50 3.85 9.32
C ASP A 336 4.42 3.83 8.09
N THR A 337 4.48 4.94 7.36
CA THR A 337 5.15 5.02 6.06
C THR A 337 6.17 6.15 5.99
N LEU A 338 7.21 5.96 5.18
CA LEU A 338 8.13 7.02 4.77
C LEU A 338 7.98 7.25 3.26
N LEU A 339 7.66 8.49 2.89
CA LEU A 339 7.45 8.91 1.51
C LEU A 339 8.55 9.87 1.06
N ARG A 340 9.22 9.59 -0.05
CA ARG A 340 10.06 10.57 -0.74
C ARG A 340 9.21 11.36 -1.72
N VAL A 341 9.02 12.65 -1.45
CA VAL A 341 8.25 13.55 -2.30
C VAL A 341 9.18 14.19 -3.32
N ARG A 342 8.82 14.15 -4.60
CA ARG A 342 9.57 14.78 -5.70
C ARG A 342 8.80 15.98 -6.24
N PRO A 343 9.08 17.21 -5.76
CA PRO A 343 8.36 18.40 -6.16
C PRO A 343 8.30 18.59 -7.68
N ALA A 344 7.16 19.05 -8.18
CA ALA A 344 6.95 19.27 -9.62
C ALA A 344 7.78 20.45 -10.17
N ASP A 345 8.25 21.34 -9.30
CA ASP A 345 9.06 22.52 -9.64
C ASP A 345 10.57 22.20 -9.75
N GLY A 346 10.96 20.93 -9.64
CA GLY A 346 12.36 20.48 -9.72
C GLY A 346 13.18 20.78 -8.47
N SER A 347 12.57 21.30 -7.39
CA SER A 347 13.26 21.47 -6.12
C SER A 347 13.65 20.13 -5.50
N ARG A 348 14.60 20.17 -4.55
CA ARG A 348 15.18 18.97 -3.94
C ARG A 348 14.08 18.10 -3.31
N ALA A 349 14.13 16.80 -3.63
CA ALA A 349 13.26 15.82 -3.00
C ALA A 349 13.42 15.82 -1.47
N TYR A 350 12.33 15.59 -0.76
CA TYR A 350 12.31 15.56 0.71
C TYR A 350 11.45 14.42 1.22
N ASP A 351 11.80 13.94 2.41
CA ASP A 351 11.13 12.78 3.01
C ASP A 351 10.06 13.22 4.00
N VAL A 352 8.92 12.52 3.98
CA VAL A 352 7.79 12.75 4.87
C VAL A 352 7.34 11.44 5.47
N THR A 353 7.39 11.37 6.80
CA THR A 353 6.78 10.27 7.53
C THR A 353 5.28 10.50 7.68
N ARG A 354 4.50 9.48 7.33
CA ARG A 354 3.03 9.56 7.34
C ARG A 354 2.43 8.23 7.75
N ARG A 355 1.43 8.27 8.64
CA ARG A 355 0.52 7.15 8.83
C ARG A 355 -0.55 7.19 7.75
N LEU A 356 -0.90 6.06 7.14
CA LEU A 356 -1.96 5.97 6.14
C LEU A 356 -2.51 4.56 5.98
N THR A 357 -3.79 4.47 5.65
CA THR A 357 -4.44 3.25 5.19
C THR A 357 -4.04 2.99 3.75
N VAL A 358 -3.38 1.87 3.46
CA VAL A 358 -3.04 1.47 2.09
C VAL A 358 -4.05 0.45 1.58
N PRO A 359 -4.73 0.69 0.44
CA PRO A 359 -5.67 -0.26 -0.15
C PRO A 359 -5.04 -1.61 -0.49
N MET A 360 -5.76 -2.70 -0.25
CA MET A 360 -5.29 -4.06 -0.55
C MET A 360 -5.00 -4.27 -2.04
N ASN A 361 -5.79 -3.66 -2.93
CA ASN A 361 -5.54 -3.75 -4.37
C ASN A 361 -4.18 -3.14 -4.77
N TYR A 362 -3.78 -2.02 -4.17
CA TYR A 362 -2.45 -1.44 -4.36
C TYR A 362 -1.35 -2.34 -3.77
N LEU A 363 -1.57 -2.88 -2.57
CA LEU A 363 -0.61 -3.78 -1.91
C LEU A 363 -0.30 -5.03 -2.75
N SER A 364 -1.26 -5.51 -3.53
CA SER A 364 -1.07 -6.66 -4.43
C SER A 364 -0.17 -6.38 -5.64
N VAL A 365 0.06 -5.11 -5.99
CA VAL A 365 0.92 -4.72 -7.12
C VAL A 365 2.17 -3.95 -6.69
N LEU A 366 2.49 -3.98 -5.39
CA LEU A 366 3.67 -3.28 -4.86
C LEU A 366 4.99 -3.72 -5.50
N HIS A 367 5.08 -4.95 -6.03
CA HIS A 367 6.28 -5.43 -6.72
C HIS A 367 6.57 -4.62 -7.99
N HIS A 368 5.53 -4.08 -8.65
CA HIS A 368 5.66 -3.22 -9.83
C HIS A 368 6.16 -1.82 -9.52
N THR A 369 5.51 -1.17 -8.56
CA THR A 369 5.78 0.23 -8.23
C THR A 369 5.50 0.53 -6.76
N ARG A 370 6.25 1.50 -6.25
CA ARG A 370 6.05 2.12 -4.94
C ARG A 370 5.66 3.59 -5.06
N ASP A 371 5.44 4.03 -6.31
CA ASP A 371 5.10 5.41 -6.57
C ASP A 371 3.62 5.64 -6.27
N VAL A 372 3.33 6.80 -5.70
CA VAL A 372 2.00 7.27 -5.34
C VAL A 372 1.80 8.70 -5.84
N VAL A 373 0.57 9.00 -6.22
CA VAL A 373 0.18 10.33 -6.67
C VAL A 373 -0.32 11.12 -5.46
N LEU A 374 0.33 12.24 -5.17
CA LEU A 374 -0.08 13.20 -4.15
C LEU A 374 -0.84 14.36 -4.79
N ARG A 375 -2.00 14.70 -4.22
CA ARG A 375 -2.67 15.98 -4.47
C ARG A 375 -2.17 17.02 -3.49
N VAL A 376 -1.55 18.08 -4.02
CA VAL A 376 -1.04 19.20 -3.24
C VAL A 376 -2.07 20.33 -3.24
N SER A 377 -2.36 20.88 -2.06
CA SER A 377 -3.26 22.02 -1.93
C SER A 377 -2.64 23.29 -2.53
N PRO A 378 -3.46 24.26 -2.99
CA PRO A 378 -3.01 25.54 -3.56
C PRO A 378 -1.96 26.30 -2.74
N ASN A 379 -2.04 26.21 -1.42
CA ASN A 379 -1.13 26.87 -0.49
C ASN A 379 0.10 26.00 -0.14
N GLY A 380 0.29 24.84 -0.77
CA GLY A 380 1.35 23.87 -0.49
C GLY A 380 1.28 23.15 0.86
N ARG A 381 0.35 23.53 1.75
CA ARG A 381 0.35 23.10 3.16
C ARG A 381 -0.21 21.70 3.40
N SER A 382 -1.00 21.16 2.47
CA SER A 382 -1.66 19.86 2.60
C SER A 382 -1.37 19.00 1.38
N GLN A 383 -0.99 17.75 1.65
CA GLN A 383 -0.73 16.75 0.63
C GLN A 383 -1.54 15.51 1.00
N VAL A 384 -2.27 14.92 0.05
CA VAL A 384 -3.11 13.73 0.27
C VAL A 384 -2.87 12.76 -0.86
N VAL A 385 -2.71 11.48 -0.55
CA VAL A 385 -2.59 10.43 -1.57
C VAL A 385 -3.92 10.34 -2.32
N ASP A 386 -3.85 10.37 -3.65
CA ASP A 386 -4.97 10.13 -4.54
C ASP A 386 -4.94 8.68 -4.97
N TRP A 387 -5.68 7.82 -4.27
CA TRP A 387 -5.66 6.38 -4.51
C TRP A 387 -6.18 6.00 -5.89
N ALA A 388 -7.18 6.71 -6.43
CA ALA A 388 -7.66 6.47 -7.79
C ALA A 388 -6.56 6.71 -8.85
N ARG A 389 -5.85 7.84 -8.78
CA ARG A 389 -4.72 8.11 -9.70
C ARG A 389 -3.53 7.19 -9.44
N THR A 390 -3.27 6.88 -8.19
CA THR A 390 -2.21 5.96 -7.76
C THR A 390 -2.45 4.55 -8.31
N ASN A 391 -3.68 4.03 -8.21
CA ASN A 391 -4.05 2.72 -8.72
C ASN A 391 -4.05 2.66 -10.25
N LEU A 392 -4.40 3.75 -10.92
CA LEU A 392 -4.24 3.83 -12.37
C LEU A 392 -2.75 3.78 -12.77
N LEU A 393 -1.90 4.56 -12.10
CA LEU A 393 -0.45 4.59 -12.35
C LEU A 393 0.23 3.25 -12.03
N ALA A 394 -0.18 2.61 -10.94
CA ALA A 394 0.29 1.27 -10.55
C ALA A 394 -0.18 0.16 -11.48
N GLY A 395 -1.09 0.48 -12.41
CA GLY A 395 -1.62 -0.45 -13.38
C GLY A 395 -2.64 -1.42 -12.78
N VAL A 396 -3.26 -1.11 -11.63
CA VAL A 396 -4.39 -1.88 -11.05
C VAL A 396 -5.54 -1.96 -12.05
N THR A 397 -5.85 -0.84 -12.71
CA THR A 397 -6.86 -0.75 -13.76
C THR A 397 -6.21 -0.39 -15.09
N THR A 398 -6.64 -1.04 -16.18
CA THR A 398 -6.17 -0.69 -17.53
C THR A 398 -6.90 0.57 -18.02
N ALA A 399 -6.14 1.61 -18.33
CA ALA A 399 -6.69 2.86 -18.87
C ALA A 399 -7.03 2.72 -20.36
N ARG A 400 -8.02 3.49 -20.82
CA ARG A 400 -8.40 3.53 -22.25
C ARG A 400 -8.65 4.97 -22.69
N VAL A 401 -8.35 5.26 -23.95
CA VAL A 401 -8.68 6.54 -24.58
C VAL A 401 -9.59 6.27 -25.75
N VAL A 402 -10.74 6.93 -25.81
CA VAL A 402 -11.61 6.94 -26.99
C VAL A 402 -11.29 8.21 -27.77
N ALA A 403 -10.65 8.04 -28.92
CA ALA A 403 -10.23 9.12 -29.78
C ALA A 403 -11.44 9.88 -30.39
N PRO A 404 -11.25 11.08 -30.96
CA PRO A 404 -12.35 11.86 -31.55
C PRO A 404 -13.09 11.13 -32.68
N ASP A 405 -12.37 10.26 -33.40
CA ASP A 405 -12.89 9.37 -34.45
C ASP A 405 -13.68 8.16 -33.90
N GLY A 406 -13.72 7.98 -32.58
CA GLY A 406 -14.39 6.86 -31.90
C GLY A 406 -13.53 5.63 -31.66
N ARG A 407 -12.28 5.59 -32.14
CA ARG A 407 -11.38 4.45 -31.93
C ARG A 407 -10.97 4.33 -30.46
N VAL A 408 -11.01 3.11 -29.93
CA VAL A 408 -10.57 2.81 -28.56
C VAL A 408 -9.09 2.42 -28.58
N ILE A 409 -8.28 3.20 -27.88
CA ILE A 409 -6.85 2.98 -27.71
C ILE A 409 -6.63 2.49 -26.27
N PRO A 410 -6.35 1.20 -26.04
CA PRO A 410 -5.95 0.73 -24.71
C PRO A 410 -4.57 1.29 -24.39
N LEU A 411 -4.42 1.91 -23.22
CA LEU A 411 -3.10 2.26 -22.72
C LEU A 411 -2.54 1.04 -22.01
N PRO A 412 -1.30 0.61 -22.32
CA PRO A 412 -0.63 -0.43 -21.56
C PRO A 412 -0.66 -0.11 -20.06
N ARG A 413 -0.75 -1.15 -19.22
CA ARG A 413 -0.60 -0.96 -17.77
C ARG A 413 0.77 -0.31 -17.53
N ARG A 414 0.78 0.75 -16.71
CA ARG A 414 1.97 1.58 -16.45
C ARG A 414 2.53 2.30 -17.69
N SER A 415 1.70 2.59 -18.68
CA SER A 415 2.08 3.45 -19.80
C SER A 415 2.69 4.77 -19.30
N GLU A 416 3.82 5.16 -19.88
CA GLU A 416 4.50 6.42 -19.58
C GLU A 416 3.61 7.64 -19.88
N ALA A 417 2.56 7.47 -20.71
CA ALA A 417 1.55 8.50 -20.97
C ALA A 417 0.69 8.85 -19.75
N LEU A 418 0.52 7.94 -18.77
CA LEU A 418 -0.44 8.11 -17.68
C LEU A 418 -0.15 9.35 -16.84
N TRP A 419 1.11 9.55 -16.44
CA TRP A 419 1.49 10.68 -15.61
C TRP A 419 1.35 12.04 -16.32
N PRO A 420 1.86 12.23 -17.56
CA PRO A 420 1.60 13.42 -18.35
C PRO A 420 0.10 13.70 -18.56
N LEU A 421 -0.70 12.67 -18.88
CA LEU A 421 -2.15 12.82 -19.04
C LEU A 421 -2.84 13.29 -17.75
N MET A 422 -2.48 12.73 -16.60
CA MET A 422 -3.02 13.20 -15.31
C MET A 422 -2.69 14.68 -15.05
N ASN A 423 -1.45 15.10 -15.33
CA ASN A 423 -1.03 16.50 -15.15
C ASN A 423 -1.73 17.44 -16.13
N LEU A 424 -1.87 17.03 -17.40
CA LEU A 424 -2.61 17.77 -18.43
C LEU A 424 -4.04 18.03 -17.96
N LEU A 425 -4.76 17.01 -17.50
CA LEU A 425 -6.13 17.16 -17.00
C LEU A 425 -6.21 18.11 -15.81
N VAL A 426 -5.24 18.08 -14.90
CA VAL A 426 -5.17 19.00 -13.75
C VAL A 426 -4.88 20.43 -14.17
N ALA A 427 -3.94 20.64 -15.10
CA ALA A 427 -3.59 21.96 -15.63
C ALA A 427 -4.81 22.64 -16.30
N HIS A 428 -5.64 21.87 -17.00
CA HIS A 428 -6.86 22.37 -17.64
C HIS A 428 -8.11 22.31 -16.74
N GLY A 429 -8.00 21.85 -15.50
CA GLY A 429 -9.13 21.77 -14.57
C GLY A 429 -10.22 20.78 -15.02
N VAL A 430 -9.85 19.74 -15.77
CA VAL A 430 -10.74 18.73 -16.34
C VAL A 430 -10.83 17.53 -15.42
N SER A 431 -12.03 17.28 -14.90
CA SER A 431 -12.30 16.14 -14.02
C SER A 431 -12.60 14.88 -14.84
N ASN A 432 -11.96 13.75 -14.55
CA ASN A 432 -12.30 12.46 -15.17
C ASN A 432 -12.23 11.31 -14.15
N PRO A 433 -13.33 11.03 -13.43
CA PRO A 433 -13.34 10.04 -12.35
C PRO A 433 -13.39 8.58 -12.86
N THR A 434 -13.04 8.32 -14.12
CA THR A 434 -13.06 6.99 -14.74
C THR A 434 -11.67 6.65 -15.31
N PRO A 435 -11.36 5.37 -15.56
CA PRO A 435 -10.16 4.95 -16.30
C PRO A 435 -10.23 5.23 -17.81
N VAL A 436 -11.36 5.74 -18.31
CA VAL A 436 -11.62 5.97 -19.74
C VAL A 436 -11.65 7.47 -20.04
N LEU A 437 -10.75 7.93 -20.91
CA LEU A 437 -10.78 9.28 -21.48
C LEU A 437 -11.52 9.27 -22.81
N ASP A 438 -12.80 9.64 -22.79
CA ASP A 438 -13.59 9.78 -24.01
C ASP A 438 -13.50 11.21 -24.56
N LEU A 439 -12.68 11.38 -25.61
CA LEU A 439 -12.35 12.67 -26.22
C LEU A 439 -13.49 13.26 -27.06
N ARG A 440 -14.52 12.47 -27.36
CA ARG A 440 -15.74 12.94 -28.05
C ARG A 440 -16.61 13.79 -27.12
N LYS A 441 -16.45 13.64 -25.81
CA LYS A 441 -17.25 14.38 -24.83
C LYS A 441 -16.92 15.88 -24.92
N PRO A 442 -17.93 16.79 -24.92
CA PRO A 442 -17.69 18.23 -25.06
C PRO A 442 -16.66 18.79 -24.07
N ARG A 443 -16.68 18.29 -22.82
CA ARG A 443 -15.74 18.69 -21.76
C ARG A 443 -14.27 18.35 -22.03
N MET A 444 -13.98 17.45 -22.98
CA MET A 444 -12.64 17.00 -23.35
C MET A 444 -12.10 17.70 -24.60
N GLN A 445 -12.94 18.46 -25.33
CA GLN A 445 -12.55 19.10 -26.58
C GLN A 445 -11.31 19.98 -26.42
N ALA A 446 -11.24 20.78 -25.35
CA ALA A 446 -10.13 21.70 -25.07
C ALA A 446 -8.77 21.00 -24.83
N VAL A 447 -8.77 19.72 -24.47
CA VAL A 447 -7.54 18.94 -24.20
C VAL A 447 -7.31 17.81 -25.19
N SER A 448 -8.25 17.58 -26.12
CA SER A 448 -8.25 16.44 -27.03
C SER A 448 -6.97 16.33 -27.86
N GLY A 449 -6.54 17.43 -28.49
CA GLY A 449 -5.30 17.46 -29.27
C GLY A 449 -4.07 17.14 -28.43
N ALA A 450 -3.94 17.74 -27.24
CA ALA A 450 -2.82 17.52 -26.34
C ALA A 450 -2.79 16.08 -25.78
N VAL A 451 -3.96 15.48 -25.52
CA VAL A 451 -4.07 14.07 -25.14
C VAL A 451 -3.53 13.17 -26.26
N MET A 452 -3.93 13.41 -27.51
CA MET A 452 -3.48 12.59 -28.64
C MET A 452 -1.98 12.74 -28.90
N VAL A 453 -1.41 13.94 -28.73
CA VAL A 453 0.04 14.17 -28.79
C VAL A 453 0.75 13.36 -27.70
N THR A 454 0.29 13.45 -26.46
CA THR A 454 0.87 12.72 -25.33
C THR A 454 0.89 11.20 -25.54
N ILE A 455 -0.17 10.63 -26.13
CA ILE A 455 -0.25 9.19 -26.43
C ILE A 455 0.77 8.80 -27.50
N ARG A 456 0.92 9.63 -28.54
CA ARG A 456 1.87 9.41 -29.63
C ARG A 456 3.31 9.49 -29.14
N ASP A 457 3.63 10.50 -28.32
CA ASP A 457 4.97 10.72 -27.78
C ASP A 457 5.40 9.58 -26.85
N ALA A 458 4.46 8.97 -26.14
CA ALA A 458 4.70 7.79 -25.31
C ALA A 458 4.86 6.48 -26.11
N GLY A 459 4.94 6.56 -27.45
CA GLY A 459 5.15 5.40 -28.32
C GLY A 459 3.99 4.38 -28.30
N VAL A 460 2.81 4.76 -27.80
CA VAL A 460 1.63 3.89 -27.82
C VAL A 460 1.19 3.76 -29.25
N ARG A 461 1.49 2.61 -29.88
CA ARG A 461 1.14 2.34 -31.27
C ARG A 461 -0.37 2.42 -31.42
N VAL A 462 -0.78 3.36 -32.25
CA VAL A 462 -2.17 3.57 -32.64
C VAL A 462 -2.42 2.72 -33.88
N ASP A 463 -2.12 1.42 -33.85
CA ASP A 463 -2.56 0.41 -34.82
C ASP A 463 -2.14 -1.01 -34.41
N GLU A 464 -3.14 -1.84 -34.07
CA GLU A 464 -3.42 -3.12 -34.73
C GLU A 464 -4.92 -3.40 -34.55
N ALA A 465 -5.73 -2.83 -35.43
CA ALA A 465 -6.96 -3.49 -35.83
C ALA A 465 -6.59 -4.52 -36.90
N ARG A 466 -6.61 -5.80 -36.54
CA ARG A 466 -6.86 -6.93 -37.45
C ARG A 466 -7.98 -7.73 -36.80
N LEU A 467 -9.20 -7.48 -37.27
CA LEU A 467 -9.97 -8.35 -38.19
C LEU A 467 -10.61 -9.51 -37.41
#